data_AF-A0A534FTE2-F1
#
_entry.id   AF-A0A534FTE2-F1
#
_cell.length_a   1.000
_cell.length_b   1.000
_cell.length_c   1.000
_cell.angle_alpha   90.00
_cell.angle_beta   90.00
_cell.angle_gamma   90.00
#
_symmetry.space_group_name_H-M   'P 1'
#
loop_
_entity.id
_entity.type
_entity.pdbx_description
1 polymer ?
#
loop_
_entity_poly.entity_id
_entity_poly.type
_entity_poly.pdbx_seq_one_letter_code
_entity_poly.pdbx_strand_id
1 'polypeptide(L)' 'MKLTDFKVLTFDCYGTLIDWETGILAGVAPLLAKSHGTMTREEILESFAREESAQEEETPAMLYSQLLA' A
#
# COMPACT_ATOMS: atom_id res chain seq x y z
N MET A 1 -6.80 8.19 -27.94
CA MET A 1 -6.44 6.76 -27.81
C MET A 1 -7.58 6.08 -27.07
N LYS A 2 -8.13 4.97 -27.58
CA LYS A 2 -9.23 4.24 -26.93
C LYS A 2 -8.71 2.93 -26.35
N LEU A 3 -9.25 2.48 -25.23
CA LEU A 3 -8.88 1.18 -24.64
C LEU A 3 -9.16 0.00 -25.59
N THR A 4 -10.15 0.15 -26.47
CA THR A 4 -10.51 -0.84 -27.51
C THR A 4 -9.45 -1.00 -28.61
N ASP A 5 -8.46 -0.11 -28.66
CA ASP A 5 -7.38 -0.19 -29.65
C ASP A 5 -6.38 -1.31 -29.30
N PHE A 6 -6.51 -1.94 -28.12
CA PHE A 6 -5.61 -2.96 -27.60
C PHE A 6 -6.32 -4.30 -27.40
N LYS A 7 -5.57 -5.40 -27.59
CA LYS A 7 -6.06 -6.78 -27.39
C LYS A 7 -5.91 -7.28 -25.96
N VAL A 8 -5.00 -6.69 -25.18
CA VAL A 8 -4.71 -7.07 -23.80
C VAL A 8 -4.46 -5.79 -23.01
N LEU A 9 -5.06 -5.72 -21.82
CA LEU A 9 -4.82 -4.68 -20.82
C LEU A 9 -4.36 -5.38 -19.54
N THR A 10 -3.27 -4.90 -18.95
CA THR A 10 -2.76 -5.36 -17.66
C THR A 10 -2.91 -4.24 -16.66
N PHE A 11 -3.50 -4.53 -15.51
CA PHE A 11 -3.68 -3.58 -14.42
C PHE A 11 -2.99 -4.12 -13.18
N ASP A 12 -2.41 -3.22 -12.40
CA ASP A 12 -2.01 -3.57 -11.04
C ASP A 12 -3.27 -3.74 -10.17
N CYS A 13 -3.27 -4.75 -9.30
CA CYS A 13 -4.37 -4.96 -8.37
C CYS A 13 -4.37 -3.90 -7.28
N TYR A 14 -3.22 -3.65 -6.64
CA TYR A 14 -3.12 -2.80 -5.45
C TYR A 14 -3.08 -1.31 -5.78
N GLY A 15 -2.28 -0.92 -6.78
CA GLY A 15 -2.15 0.47 -7.22
C GLY A 15 -3.14 0.92 -8.28
N THR A 16 -4.11 0.10 -8.69
CA THR A 16 -5.09 0.50 -9.73
C THR A 16 -6.50 -0.02 -9.49
N LEU A 17 -6.69 -1.29 -9.12
CA LEU A 17 -8.04 -1.86 -9.05
C LEU A 17 -8.73 -1.72 -7.68
N ILE A 18 -7.99 -1.49 -6.61
CA ILE A 18 -8.54 -1.31 -5.26
C ILE A 18 -8.10 0.01 -4.64
N ASP A 19 -8.90 0.55 -3.71
CA ASP A 19 -8.48 1.67 -2.85
C ASP A 19 -7.60 1.14 -1.72
N TRP A 20 -6.34 0.91 -2.07
CA TRP A 20 -5.33 0.42 -1.16
C TRP A 20 -4.90 1.48 -0.13
N GLU A 21 -4.85 2.75 -0.54
CA GLU A 21 -4.39 3.87 0.27
C GLU A 21 -5.29 4.13 1.49
N THR A 22 -6.62 4.11 1.29
CA THR A 22 -7.57 4.23 2.41
C THR A 22 -7.48 3.05 3.37
N GLY A 23 -7.20 1.85 2.86
CA GLY A 23 -6.99 0.65 3.66
C GLY A 23 -5.79 0.77 4.62
N ILE A 24 -4.63 1.21 4.11
CA ILE A 24 -3.42 1.44 4.92
C ILE A 24 -3.72 2.43 6.05
N LEU A 25 -4.31 3.57 5.72
CA LEU A 25 -4.56 4.63 6.70
C LEU A 25 -5.54 4.18 7.79
N ALA A 26 -6.58 3.44 7.42
CA ALA A 26 -7.50 2.85 8.38
C ALA A 26 -6.81 1.84 9.30
N GLY A 27 -5.88 1.03 8.77
CA GLY A 27 -5.10 0.06 9.55
C GLY A 27 -4.10 0.72 10.51
N VAL A 28 -3.49 1.83 10.12
CA VAL A 28 -2.50 2.57 10.92
C VAL A 28 -3.16 3.49 11.95
N ALA A 29 -4.38 3.98 11.71
CA ALA A 29 -5.06 4.91 12.61
C ALA A 29 -5.10 4.51 14.10
N PRO A 30 -5.37 3.23 14.48
CA PRO A 30 -5.34 2.81 15.88
C PRO A 30 -3.96 2.91 16.54
N LEU A 31 -2.87 2.82 15.77
CA LEU A 31 -1.50 2.98 16.26
C LEU A 31 -1.19 4.46 16.48
N LEU A 32 -1.57 5.32 15.54
CA LEU A 32 -1.38 6.77 15.65
C LEU A 32 -2.19 7.37 16.80
N ALA A 33 -3.40 6.87 17.05
CA ALA A 33 -4.22 7.29 18.19
C ALA A 33 -3.56 7.02 19.55
N LYS A 34 -2.65 6.03 19.63
CA LYS A 34 -1.85 5.75 20.83
C LYS A 34 -0.58 6.59 20.89
N SER A 35 -0.16 7.16 19.76
CA SER A 35 1.00 8.03 19.65
C SER A 35 0.59 9.48 19.95
N HIS A 36 1.47 10.27 20.56
CA HIS A 36 1.21 11.70 20.76
C HIS A 36 1.54 12.56 19.53
N GLY A 37 1.93 11.95 18.40
CA GLY A 37 2.32 12.64 17.18
C GLY A 37 1.16 12.82 16.22
N THR A 38 1.09 13.97 15.56
CA THR A 38 0.27 14.18 14.37
C THR A 38 1.12 13.88 13.14
N MET A 39 0.70 12.92 12.32
CA MET A 39 1.28 12.67 11.01
C MET A 39 0.23 13.01 9.94
N THR A 40 0.70 13.59 8.85
CA THR A 40 -0.09 13.79 7.63
C THR A 40 -0.32 12.47 6.91
N ARG A 41 -1.30 12.44 6.00
CA ARG A 41 -1.60 11.26 5.18
C ARG A 41 -0.37 10.84 4.37
N GLU A 42 0.29 11.80 3.76
CA GLU A 42 1.46 11.61 2.92
C GLU A 42 2.64 11.03 3.73
N GLU A 43 2.92 11.54 4.93
CA GLU A 43 3.97 11.02 5.80
C GLU A 43 3.72 9.56 6.23
N ILE A 44 2.45 9.20 6.48
CA ILE A 44 2.08 7.82 6.82
C ILE A 44 2.34 6.90 5.64
N LEU A 45 1.91 7.29 4.44
CA LEU A 45 2.06 6.47 3.24
C LEU A 45 3.51 6.33 2.81
N GLU A 46 4.30 7.41 2.89
CA GLU A 46 5.74 7.37 2.62
C GLU A 46 6.47 6.47 3.61
N SER A 47 6.12 6.57 4.90
CA SER A 47 6.69 5.68 5.91
C SER A 47 6.30 4.23 5.66
N PHE A 48 5.03 3.96 5.35
CA PHE A 48 4.55 2.62 5.06
C PHE A 48 5.29 2.01 3.87
N ALA A 49 5.39 2.73 2.75
CA ALA A 49 6.06 2.26 1.54
C ALA A 49 7.55 1.91 1.76
N ARG A 50 8.24 2.69 2.60
CA ARG A 50 9.64 2.41 2.96
C ARG A 50 9.77 1.11 3.77
N GLU A 51 8.95 0.94 4.80
CA GLU A 51 9.02 -0.27 5.64
C GLU A 51 8.54 -1.51 4.88
N GLU A 52 7.51 -1.37 4.03
CA GLU A 52 7.05 -2.42 3.12
C GLU A 52 8.18 -2.89 2.20
N SER A 53 8.87 -1.95 1.53
CA SER A 53 9.98 -2.28 0.62
C SER A 53 11.11 -3.01 1.35
N ALA A 54 11.47 -2.55 2.56
CA ALA A 54 12.49 -3.21 3.38
C ALA A 54 12.08 -4.64 3.77
N GLN A 55 10.80 -4.85 4.14
CA GLN A 55 10.28 -6.17 4.49
C GLN A 55 10.21 -7.12 3.28
N GLU A 56 9.86 -6.61 2.09
CA GLU A 56 9.89 -7.39 0.85
C GLU A 56 11.31 -7.83 0.49
N GLU A 57 12.30 -6.96 0.66
CA GLU A 57 13.71 -7.28 0.46
C GLU A 57 14.20 -8.35 1.46
N GLU A 58 13.79 -8.25 2.73
CA GLU A 58 14.15 -9.23 3.75
C GLU A 58 13.44 -10.59 3.54
N THR A 59 12.20 -10.56 3.05
CA THR A 59 11.33 -11.75 2.94
C THR A 59 10.73 -11.95 1.54
N PRO A 60 11.55 -12.16 0.50
CA PRO A 60 11.10 -12.15 -0.91
C PRO A 60 10.13 -13.28 -1.29
N ALA A 61 10.02 -14.33 -0.46
CA ALA A 61 9.08 -15.43 -0.66
C ALA A 61 7.78 -15.28 0.13
N MET A 62 7.66 -14.26 0.98
CA MET A 62 6.44 -13.99 1.74
C MET A 62 5.34 -13.56 0.77
N LEU A 63 4.13 -14.11 0.96
CA LEU A 63 3.00 -13.64 0.17
C LEU A 63 2.68 -12.21 0.57
N TYR A 64 2.43 -11.36 -0.41
CA TYR A 64 2.13 -9.95 -0.16
C TYR A 64 0.95 -9.75 0.82
N SER A 65 -0.09 -10.58 0.75
CA SER A 65 -1.20 -10.53 1.72
C SER A 65 -0.80 -10.86 3.16
N GLN A 66 0.30 -11.60 3.37
CA GLN A 66 0.87 -11.88 4.69
C GLN A 66 1.80 -10.76 5.15
N LEU A 67 2.51 -10.13 4.22
CA LEU A 67 3.35 -8.95 4.53
C LEU A 67 2.50 -7.80 5.08
N LEU A 68 1.28 -7.62 4.56
CA LEU A 68 0.34 -6.59 5.00
C LEU A 68 -0.39 -6.86 6.33
N ALA A 69 -0.23 -8.05 6.96
CA ALA A 69 -1.05 -8.52 8.08
C ALA A 69 -0.37 -8.37 9.46
#